data_AF-A0A6P8JFS6-F1
#
_entry.id   AF-A0A6P8JFS6-F1
#
_cell.length_a   1.000
_cell.length_b   1.000
_cell.length_c   1.000
_cell.angle_alpha   90.00
_cell.angle_beta   90.00
_cell.angle_gamma   90.00
#
_symmetry.space_group_name_H-M   'P 1'
#
loop_
_entity.id
_entity.type
_entity.pdbx_description
1 polymer ?
#
loop_
_entity_poly.entity_id
_entity_poly.type
_entity_poly.pdbx_seq_one_letter_code
_entity_poly.pdbx_strand_id
1 'polypeptide(L)'
;MLSFAIKGFQRLSGCLWRSIFTMWDAITYGITKSMFILQYIFLGLICVTIDYLLTLPIIDNRDFSRAMVDNMGHALIGGVSWITVVGIHRKGILQAIGCAVMSSLIDVDHFVMARSLHLKNAVSLPHRPPLHATTILPFVVPILQVWCAQNIPCLHHLPYMFIVAVLSHHLRDAYRRGLWFWPMGSTPPLPYWVYLSCVVILPVIVRDAIEAIEKLPVSELGTDGLQGKAIQEQV
;
A
#
# COMPACT_ATOMS: atom_id res chain seq x y z
N MET A 1 31.50 -31.11 47.04
CA MET A 1 30.30 -30.26 47.23
C MET A 1 30.39 -28.93 46.47
N LEU A 2 31.48 -28.16 46.56
CA LEU A 2 31.61 -26.84 45.92
C LEU A 2 31.40 -26.85 44.38
N SER A 3 32.00 -27.80 43.66
CA SER A 3 31.82 -27.94 42.20
C SER A 3 30.36 -28.21 41.79
N PHE A 4 29.61 -28.94 42.61
CA PHE A 4 28.21 -29.25 42.36
C PHE A 4 27.32 -28.00 42.57
N ALA A 5 27.61 -27.22 43.61
CA ALA A 5 26.94 -25.94 43.87
C ALA A 5 27.17 -24.91 42.76
N ILE A 6 28.41 -24.81 42.25
CA ILE A 6 28.76 -23.88 41.14
C ILE A 6 28.02 -24.27 39.85
N LYS A 7 28.01 -25.56 39.49
CA LYS A 7 27.25 -26.03 38.31
C LYS A 7 25.75 -25.83 38.45
N GLY A 8 25.21 -26.01 39.66
CA GLY A 8 23.81 -25.72 39.99
C GLY A 8 23.47 -24.25 39.79
N PHE A 9 24.30 -23.35 40.33
CA PHE A 9 24.11 -21.90 40.19
C PHE A 9 24.21 -21.43 38.73
N GLN A 10 25.17 -21.94 37.96
CA GLN A 10 25.30 -21.63 36.53
C GLN A 10 24.11 -22.11 35.69
N ARG A 11 23.53 -23.27 36.02
CA ARG A 11 22.31 -23.75 35.36
C ARG A 11 21.11 -22.88 35.71
N LEU A 12 20.95 -22.53 36.99
CA LEU A 12 19.84 -21.70 37.46
C LEU A 12 19.90 -20.30 36.83
N SER A 13 21.08 -19.68 36.79
CA SER A 13 21.28 -18.38 36.16
C SER A 13 21.01 -18.44 34.65
N GLY A 14 21.46 -19.49 33.96
CA GLY A 14 21.17 -19.69 32.53
C GLY A 14 19.68 -19.91 32.23
N CYS A 15 18.93 -20.58 33.11
CA CYS A 15 17.47 -20.72 32.99
C CYS A 15 16.75 -19.40 33.25
N LEU A 16 17.20 -18.63 34.26
CA LEU A 16 16.65 -17.31 34.56
C LEU A 16 16.85 -16.35 33.39
N TRP A 17 18.08 -16.26 32.85
CA TRP A 17 18.39 -15.42 31.70
C TRP A 17 17.56 -15.79 30.48
N ARG A 18 17.44 -17.09 30.14
CA ARG A 18 16.57 -17.53 29.04
C ARG A 18 15.12 -17.10 29.24
N SER A 19 14.58 -17.26 30.45
CA SER A 19 13.20 -16.88 30.77
C SER A 19 12.99 -15.37 30.60
N ILE A 20 13.93 -14.56 31.09
CA ILE A 20 13.91 -13.10 30.93
C ILE A 20 13.97 -12.70 29.45
N PHE A 21 14.88 -13.29 28.66
CA PHE A 21 14.97 -13.01 27.23
C PHE A 21 13.71 -13.42 26.47
N THR A 22 13.15 -14.60 26.73
CA THR A 22 11.89 -15.02 26.10
C THR A 22 10.72 -14.11 26.46
N MET A 23 10.68 -13.61 27.71
CA MET A 23 9.66 -12.65 28.14
C MET A 23 9.84 -11.30 27.43
N TRP A 24 11.09 -10.83 27.30
CA TRP A 24 11.41 -9.62 26.54
C TRP A 24 11.01 -9.74 25.06
N ASP A 25 11.31 -10.86 24.42
CA ASP A 25 10.91 -11.15 23.04
C ASP A 25 9.39 -11.19 22.88
N ALA A 26 8.66 -11.78 23.84
CA ALA A 26 7.21 -11.78 23.83
C ALA A 26 6.61 -10.38 23.98
N ILE A 27 7.17 -9.54 24.87
CA ILE A 27 6.74 -8.15 25.07
C ILE A 27 7.00 -7.31 23.81
N THR A 28 8.20 -7.39 23.24
CA THR A 28 8.57 -6.65 22.02
C THR A 28 7.75 -7.11 20.80
N TYR A 29 7.50 -8.41 20.67
CA TYR A 29 6.56 -8.95 19.68
C TYR A 29 5.15 -8.39 19.88
N GLY A 30 4.64 -8.38 21.12
CA GLY A 30 3.33 -7.83 21.47
C GLY A 30 3.19 -6.35 21.13
N ILE A 31 4.20 -5.54 21.46
CA ILE A 31 4.24 -4.11 21.13
C ILE A 31 4.24 -3.91 19.62
N THR A 32 5.12 -4.61 18.90
CA THR A 32 5.24 -4.48 17.44
C THR A 32 3.94 -4.85 16.73
N LYS A 33 3.32 -5.98 17.13
CA LYS A 33 2.04 -6.41 16.59
C LYS A 33 0.90 -5.42 16.89
N SER A 34 0.90 -4.84 18.09
CA SER A 34 -0.09 -3.82 18.47
C SER A 34 0.05 -2.56 17.62
N MET A 35 1.28 -2.12 17.34
CA MET A 35 1.52 -0.97 16.45
C MET A 35 0.99 -1.21 15.04
N PHE A 36 1.09 -2.43 14.52
CA PHE A 36 0.48 -2.78 13.23
C PHE A 36 -1.05 -2.71 13.28
N ILE A 37 -1.71 -3.28 14.30
CA ILE A 37 -3.17 -3.22 14.45
C ILE A 37 -3.67 -1.77 14.49
N LEU A 38 -2.95 -0.90 15.19
CA LEU A 38 -3.29 0.53 15.28
C LEU A 38 -3.28 1.23 13.92
N GLN A 39 -2.39 0.84 12.99
CA GLN A 39 -2.36 1.41 11.64
C GLN A 39 -3.63 1.07 10.83
N TYR A 40 -4.14 -0.16 10.95
CA TYR A 40 -5.39 -0.57 10.28
C TYR A 40 -6.61 0.15 10.85
N ILE A 41 -6.67 0.29 12.18
CA ILE A 41 -7.73 1.07 12.84
C ILE A 41 -7.67 2.52 12.36
N PHE A 42 -6.48 3.12 12.32
CA PHE A 42 -6.28 4.48 11.85
C PHE A 42 -6.67 4.67 10.39
N LEU A 43 -6.34 3.72 9.51
CA LEU A 43 -6.79 3.72 8.11
C LEU A 43 -8.31 3.73 8.00
N GLY A 44 -9.00 2.85 8.75
CA GLY A 44 -10.46 2.82 8.78
C GLY A 44 -11.07 4.13 9.32
N LEU A 45 -10.47 4.73 10.35
CA LEU A 45 -10.91 6.02 10.88
C LEU A 45 -10.75 7.15 9.86
N ILE A 46 -9.67 7.17 9.08
CA ILE A 46 -9.47 8.14 7.99
C ILE A 46 -10.58 7.99 6.94
N CYS A 47 -10.87 6.77 6.50
CA CYS A 47 -11.95 6.50 5.55
C CYS A 47 -13.29 7.08 6.04
N VAL A 48 -13.70 6.73 7.26
CA VAL A 48 -14.96 7.22 7.86
C VAL A 48 -14.96 8.74 8.01
N THR A 49 -13.84 9.32 8.46
CA THR A 49 -13.73 10.77 8.69
C THR A 49 -13.85 11.56 7.39
N ILE A 50 -13.11 11.16 6.35
CA ILE A 50 -13.14 11.83 5.04
C ILE A 50 -14.54 11.72 4.41
N ASP A 51 -15.14 10.54 4.47
CA ASP A 51 -16.48 10.34 3.91
C ASP A 51 -17.53 11.17 4.65
N TYR A 52 -17.42 11.26 5.98
CA TYR A 52 -18.27 12.15 6.78
C TYR A 52 -18.05 13.64 6.43
N LEU A 53 -16.79 14.09 6.29
CA LEU A 53 -16.47 15.47 5.91
C LEU A 53 -17.14 15.87 4.59
N LEU A 54 -17.18 14.97 3.61
CA LEU A 54 -17.84 15.23 2.33
C LEU A 54 -19.36 15.33 2.40
N THR A 55 -19.99 14.93 3.51
CA THR A 55 -21.43 15.12 3.75
C THR A 55 -21.75 16.46 4.41
N LEU A 56 -20.74 17.18 4.92
CA LEU A 56 -20.96 18.46 5.57
C LEU A 56 -21.40 19.51 4.54
N PRO A 57 -22.48 20.28 4.77
CA PRO A 57 -22.98 21.26 3.80
C PRO A 57 -21.95 22.33 3.40
N ILE A 58 -21.00 22.63 4.28
CA ILE A 58 -19.92 23.59 3.99
C ILE A 58 -18.95 23.08 2.92
N ILE A 59 -18.79 21.75 2.80
CA ILE A 59 -17.96 21.08 1.79
C ILE A 59 -18.81 20.71 0.58
N ASP A 60 -19.98 20.10 0.78
CA ASP A 60 -20.80 19.53 -0.30
C ASP A 60 -21.35 20.60 -1.27
N ASN A 61 -21.74 21.77 -0.75
CA ASN A 61 -22.34 22.84 -1.56
C ASN A 61 -21.34 23.57 -2.48
N ARG A 62 -20.04 23.26 -2.40
CA ARG A 62 -18.98 23.97 -3.15
C ARG A 62 -18.11 22.95 -3.87
N ASP A 63 -18.21 22.90 -5.20
CA ASP A 63 -17.43 21.99 -6.06
C ASP A 63 -15.93 21.99 -5.74
N PHE A 64 -15.36 23.18 -5.49
CA PHE A 64 -13.95 23.32 -5.12
C PHE A 64 -13.61 22.65 -3.80
N SER A 65 -14.36 22.93 -2.74
CA SER A 65 -14.13 22.32 -1.43
C SER A 65 -14.33 20.82 -1.47
N ARG A 66 -15.40 20.37 -2.15
CA ARG A 66 -15.70 18.96 -2.35
C ARG A 66 -14.57 18.25 -3.09
N ALA A 67 -14.14 18.75 -4.25
CA ALA A 67 -13.05 18.15 -5.03
C ALA A 67 -11.71 18.14 -4.27
N MET A 68 -11.40 19.20 -3.53
CA MET A 68 -10.17 19.28 -2.73
C MET A 68 -10.17 18.25 -1.60
N VAL A 69 -11.28 18.13 -0.84
CA VAL A 69 -11.39 17.16 0.25
C VAL A 69 -11.42 15.72 -0.28
N ASP A 70 -12.09 15.47 -1.42
CA ASP A 70 -12.17 14.15 -2.04
C ASP A 70 -10.78 13.68 -2.50
N ASN A 71 -10.04 14.51 -3.25
CA ASN A 71 -8.69 14.22 -3.70
C ASN A 71 -7.68 14.09 -2.53
N MET A 72 -7.79 14.94 -1.51
CA MET A 72 -6.99 14.79 -0.29
C MET A 72 -7.31 13.46 0.41
N GLY A 73 -8.58 13.05 0.40
CA GLY A 73 -9.03 11.75 0.88
C GLY A 73 -8.34 10.59 0.17
N HIS A 74 -8.30 10.61 -1.16
CA HIS A 74 -7.58 9.62 -1.96
C HIS A 74 -6.09 9.59 -1.60
N ALA A 75 -5.44 10.75 -1.54
CA ALA A 75 -4.03 10.86 -1.17
C ALA A 75 -3.73 10.28 0.23
N LEU A 76 -4.52 10.66 1.24
CA LEU A 76 -4.34 10.19 2.62
C LEU A 76 -4.56 8.68 2.74
N ILE A 77 -5.64 8.16 2.14
CA ILE A 77 -5.94 6.72 2.18
C ILE A 77 -4.84 5.93 1.46
N GLY A 78 -4.38 6.37 0.29
CA GLY A 78 -3.29 5.72 -0.42
C GLY A 78 -1.97 5.73 0.37
N GLY A 79 -1.59 6.88 0.93
CA GLY A 79 -0.37 7.01 1.74
C GLY A 79 -0.41 6.19 3.02
N VAL A 80 -1.52 6.24 3.76
CA VAL A 80 -1.68 5.44 5.00
C VAL A 80 -1.82 3.95 4.70
N SER A 81 -2.44 3.58 3.58
CA SER A 81 -2.44 2.19 3.12
C SER A 81 -1.00 1.71 2.89
N TRP A 82 -0.16 2.50 2.22
CA TRP A 82 1.23 2.10 1.97
C TRP A 82 2.08 2.06 3.23
N ILE A 83 1.98 3.04 4.14
CA ILE A 83 2.75 2.98 5.40
C ILE A 83 2.35 1.78 6.25
N THR A 84 1.12 1.28 6.11
CA THR A 84 0.65 0.04 6.74
C THR A 84 1.27 -1.21 6.12
N VAL A 85 1.64 -1.16 4.83
CA VAL A 85 2.37 -2.25 4.13
C VAL A 85 3.81 -2.34 4.65
N VAL A 86 4.56 -1.24 4.59
CA VAL A 86 6.02 -1.24 4.82
C VAL A 86 6.45 -0.90 6.25
N GLY A 87 5.54 -0.32 7.05
CA GLY A 87 5.83 0.13 8.42
C GLY A 87 6.42 1.54 8.49
N ILE A 88 6.51 2.06 9.72
CA ILE A 88 6.92 3.44 9.99
C ILE A 88 8.44 3.53 10.13
N HIS A 89 9.11 3.81 9.02
CA HIS A 89 10.54 4.13 8.97
C HIS A 89 10.82 5.16 7.86
N ARG A 90 11.99 5.79 7.84
CA ARG A 90 12.31 6.90 6.91
C ARG A 90 12.00 6.58 5.44
N LYS A 91 12.44 5.41 4.94
CA LYS A 91 12.16 4.99 3.56
C LYS A 91 10.66 4.73 3.34
N GLY A 92 9.98 4.11 4.31
CA GLY A 92 8.55 3.83 4.24
C GLY A 92 7.71 5.11 4.20
N ILE A 93 8.10 6.14 4.97
CA ILE A 93 7.46 7.46 4.93
C ILE A 93 7.60 8.11 3.54
N LEU A 94 8.79 8.07 2.95
CA LEU A 94 9.00 8.60 1.60
C LEU A 94 8.16 7.86 0.55
N GLN A 95 8.09 6.53 0.64
CA GLN A 95 7.25 5.74 -0.23
C GLN A 95 5.76 6.00 0.02
N ALA A 96 5.33 6.21 1.27
CA ALA A 96 3.95 6.56 1.59
C ALA A 96 3.56 7.92 1.01
N ILE A 97 4.45 8.91 1.05
CA ILE A 97 4.27 10.19 0.34
C ILE A 97 4.16 9.95 -1.16
N GLY A 98 5.03 9.12 -1.75
CA GLY A 98 4.95 8.75 -3.16
C GLY A 98 3.62 8.08 -3.52
N CYS A 99 3.12 7.18 -2.67
CA CYS A 99 1.85 6.50 -2.87
C CYS A 99 0.66 7.47 -2.74
N ALA A 100 0.72 8.42 -1.80
CA ALA A 100 -0.27 9.48 -1.65
C ALA A 100 -0.33 10.37 -2.89
N VAL A 101 0.84 10.78 -3.41
CA VAL A 101 0.95 11.55 -4.65
C VAL A 101 0.39 10.76 -5.82
N MET A 102 0.75 9.49 -5.99
CA MET A 102 0.20 8.66 -7.07
C MET A 102 -1.32 8.51 -6.99
N SER A 103 -1.86 8.29 -5.79
CA SER A 103 -3.32 8.14 -5.61
C SER A 103 -4.07 9.44 -5.93
N SER A 104 -3.48 10.60 -5.62
CA SER A 104 -4.01 11.92 -5.98
C SER A 104 -3.88 12.24 -7.47
N LEU A 105 -2.79 11.82 -8.11
CA LEU A 105 -2.55 12.05 -9.54
C LEU A 105 -3.53 11.31 -10.46
N ILE A 106 -4.24 10.30 -9.96
CA ILE A 106 -5.31 9.62 -10.71
C ILE A 106 -6.37 10.65 -11.14
N ASP A 107 -6.77 11.56 -10.25
CA ASP A 107 -7.79 12.59 -10.52
C ASP A 107 -7.35 13.65 -11.54
N VAL A 108 -6.06 13.72 -11.88
CA VAL A 108 -5.58 14.66 -12.91
C VAL A 108 -6.13 14.29 -14.29
N ASP A 109 -6.51 13.03 -14.50
CA ASP A 109 -7.11 12.58 -15.76
C ASP A 109 -8.45 13.28 -16.07
N HIS A 110 -9.17 13.76 -15.06
CA HIS A 110 -10.35 14.60 -15.23
C HIS A 110 -10.02 15.90 -15.97
N PHE A 111 -8.94 16.57 -15.59
CA PHE A 111 -8.51 17.80 -16.25
C PHE A 111 -8.00 17.54 -17.67
N VAL A 112 -7.27 16.43 -17.86
CA VAL A 112 -6.77 16.00 -19.17
C VAL A 112 -7.93 15.68 -20.11
N MET A 113 -8.91 14.90 -19.64
CA MET A 113 -10.08 14.50 -20.42
C MET A 113 -11.01 15.70 -20.70
N ALA A 114 -11.14 16.63 -19.76
CA ALA A 114 -11.87 17.88 -19.96
C ALA A 114 -11.13 18.87 -20.89
N ARG A 115 -9.86 18.60 -21.20
CA ARG A 115 -8.97 19.51 -21.95
C ARG A 115 -8.98 20.92 -21.35
N SER A 116 -9.05 21.02 -20.02
CA SER A 116 -9.25 22.27 -19.31
C SER A 116 -8.72 22.19 -17.89
N LEU A 117 -8.11 23.28 -17.41
CA LEU A 117 -7.73 23.45 -16.00
C LEU A 117 -8.87 24.00 -15.13
N HIS A 118 -10.03 24.31 -15.73
CA HIS A 118 -11.19 24.78 -14.98
C HIS A 118 -11.84 23.61 -14.25
N LEU A 119 -11.88 23.69 -12.92
CA LEU A 119 -12.45 22.63 -12.07
C LEU A 119 -13.86 22.24 -12.50
N LYS A 120 -14.72 23.21 -12.82
CA LYS A 120 -16.10 22.96 -13.24
C LYS A 120 -16.18 22.02 -14.47
N ASN A 121 -15.23 22.13 -15.40
CA ASN A 121 -15.18 21.26 -16.58
C ASN A 121 -14.70 19.86 -16.22
N ALA A 122 -13.71 19.75 -15.33
CA ALA A 122 -13.14 18.48 -14.86
C ALA A 122 -14.18 17.63 -14.10
N VAL A 123 -15.02 18.25 -13.27
CA VAL A 123 -16.05 17.54 -12.49
C VAL A 123 -17.35 17.28 -13.25
N SER A 124 -17.58 17.95 -14.39
CA SER A 124 -18.81 17.84 -15.20
C SER A 124 -18.65 16.93 -16.42
N LEU A 125 -17.68 16.02 -16.41
CA LEU A 125 -17.41 15.15 -17.55
C LEU A 125 -18.57 14.17 -17.82
N PRO A 126 -18.93 13.95 -19.10
CA PRO A 126 -20.01 13.03 -19.46
C PRO A 126 -19.61 11.55 -19.33
N HIS A 127 -18.32 11.24 -19.35
CA HIS A 127 -17.78 9.88 -19.28
C HIS A 127 -16.67 9.82 -18.22
N ARG A 128 -16.43 8.64 -17.64
CA ARG A 128 -15.32 8.45 -16.70
C ARG A 128 -13.98 8.54 -17.40
N PRO A 129 -13.03 9.30 -16.85
CA PRO A 129 -11.65 9.34 -17.32
C PRO A 129 -10.93 7.98 -17.22
N PRO A 130 -9.96 7.70 -18.11
CA PRO A 130 -9.41 6.36 -18.29
C PRO A 130 -8.57 5.83 -17.13
N LEU A 131 -7.95 6.66 -16.27
CA LEU A 131 -7.17 6.12 -15.14
C LEU A 131 -8.07 5.48 -14.08
N HIS A 132 -9.36 5.81 -14.08
CA HIS A 132 -10.37 5.20 -13.21
C HIS A 132 -10.85 3.81 -13.68
N ALA A 133 -10.33 3.32 -14.83
CA ALA A 133 -10.60 1.97 -15.28
C ALA A 133 -9.73 0.98 -14.50
N THR A 134 -10.34 0.14 -13.67
CA THR A 134 -9.61 -0.87 -12.86
C THR A 134 -8.87 -1.89 -13.73
N THR A 135 -9.30 -2.04 -14.99
CA THR A 135 -8.59 -2.83 -16.01
C THR A 135 -7.21 -2.29 -16.35
N ILE A 136 -6.82 -1.08 -15.93
CA ILE A 136 -5.45 -0.57 -16.11
C ILE A 136 -4.40 -1.39 -15.34
N LEU A 137 -4.78 -1.94 -14.18
CA LEU A 137 -3.89 -2.67 -13.28
C LEU A 137 -3.18 -3.87 -13.95
N PRO A 138 -3.90 -4.84 -14.57
CA PRO A 138 -3.25 -6.00 -15.17
C PRO A 138 -2.30 -5.67 -16.33
N PHE A 139 -2.34 -4.45 -16.90
CA PHE A 139 -1.41 -4.03 -17.95
C PHE A 139 -0.24 -3.21 -17.40
N VAL A 140 -0.51 -2.22 -16.54
CA VAL A 140 0.52 -1.30 -16.06
C VAL A 140 1.40 -1.96 -14.98
N VAL A 141 0.83 -2.80 -14.11
CA VAL A 141 1.60 -3.44 -13.03
C VAL A 141 2.73 -4.34 -13.59
N PRO A 142 2.49 -5.24 -14.56
CA PRO A 142 3.59 -6.01 -15.16
C PRO A 142 4.64 -5.15 -15.85
N ILE A 143 4.23 -4.05 -16.50
CA ILE A 143 5.17 -3.10 -17.11
C ILE A 143 6.05 -2.47 -16.03
N LEU A 144 5.47 -1.96 -14.94
CA LEU A 144 6.23 -1.41 -13.81
C LEU A 144 7.14 -2.48 -13.17
N GLN A 145 6.68 -3.72 -13.08
CA GLN A 145 7.47 -4.83 -12.55
C GLN A 145 8.72 -5.09 -13.41
N VAL A 146 8.54 -5.28 -14.72
CA VAL A 146 9.64 -5.61 -15.63
C VAL A 146 10.55 -4.42 -15.83
N TRP A 147 10.01 -3.24 -16.14
CA TRP A 147 10.81 -2.10 -16.58
C TRP A 147 11.39 -1.27 -15.43
N CYS A 148 10.74 -1.27 -14.26
CA CYS A 148 11.21 -0.49 -13.12
C CYS A 148 11.70 -1.41 -11.99
N ALA A 149 10.85 -2.28 -11.47
CA ALA A 149 11.15 -2.99 -10.22
C ALA A 149 12.36 -3.94 -10.34
N GLN A 150 12.47 -4.66 -11.47
CA GLN A 150 13.57 -5.60 -11.70
C GLN A 150 14.88 -4.92 -12.14
N ASN A 151 14.79 -3.76 -12.79
CA ASN A 151 15.95 -3.09 -13.39
C ASN A 151 16.53 -1.96 -12.51
N ILE A 152 15.72 -1.38 -11.62
CA ILE A 152 16.08 -0.21 -10.82
C ILE A 152 15.82 -0.53 -9.34
N PRO A 153 16.86 -0.83 -8.53
CA PRO A 153 16.69 -1.28 -7.15
C PRO A 153 15.88 -0.32 -6.27
N CYS A 154 15.94 0.99 -6.51
CA CYS A 154 15.15 1.96 -5.74
C CYS A 154 13.65 1.96 -6.07
N LEU A 155 13.24 1.32 -7.18
CA LEU A 155 11.85 1.24 -7.64
C LEU A 155 11.23 -0.15 -7.47
N HIS A 156 11.87 -1.07 -6.73
CA HIS A 156 11.36 -2.43 -6.54
C HIS A 156 9.94 -2.48 -5.94
N HIS A 157 9.55 -1.50 -5.12
CA HIS A 157 8.20 -1.40 -4.56
C HIS A 157 7.19 -0.66 -5.44
N LEU A 158 7.61 0.02 -6.51
CA LEU A 158 6.76 0.84 -7.36
C LEU A 158 5.50 0.13 -7.90
N PRO A 159 5.55 -1.12 -8.43
CA PRO A 159 4.34 -1.79 -8.91
C PRO A 159 3.33 -2.03 -7.78
N TYR A 160 3.79 -2.38 -6.58
CA TYR A 160 2.92 -2.59 -5.42
C TYR A 160 2.34 -1.28 -4.90
N MET A 161 3.14 -0.21 -4.89
CA MET A 161 2.65 1.14 -4.56
C MET A 161 1.57 1.59 -5.55
N PHE A 162 1.75 1.28 -6.85
CA PHE A 162 0.74 1.57 -7.88
C PHE A 162 -0.56 0.78 -7.65
N ILE A 163 -0.47 -0.52 -7.32
CA ILE A 163 -1.63 -1.32 -6.92
C ILE A 163 -2.37 -0.66 -5.75
N VAL A 164 -1.65 -0.31 -4.68
CA VAL A 164 -2.26 0.29 -3.49
C VAL A 164 -2.90 1.64 -3.83
N ALA A 165 -2.20 2.51 -4.55
CA ALA A 165 -2.69 3.83 -4.94
C ALA A 165 -3.97 3.74 -5.76
N VAL A 166 -3.99 2.89 -6.79
CA VAL A 166 -5.12 2.74 -7.72
C VAL A 166 -6.28 1.99 -7.07
N LEU A 167 -6.05 0.84 -6.42
CA LEU A 167 -7.14 0.08 -5.82
C LEU A 167 -7.80 0.82 -4.66
N SER A 168 -7.03 1.47 -3.77
CA SER A 168 -7.63 2.24 -2.68
C SER A 168 -8.47 3.41 -3.21
N HIS A 169 -7.98 4.10 -4.25
CA HIS A 169 -8.71 5.14 -4.95
C HIS A 169 -10.02 4.58 -5.55
N HIS A 170 -9.92 3.53 -6.36
CA HIS A 170 -11.06 2.95 -7.07
C HIS A 170 -12.09 2.33 -6.12
N LEU A 171 -11.67 1.67 -5.04
CA LEU A 171 -12.57 1.08 -4.04
C LEU A 171 -13.40 2.15 -3.32
N ARG A 172 -12.76 3.27 -2.95
CA ARG A 172 -13.46 4.40 -2.35
C ARG A 172 -14.46 5.00 -3.33
N ASP A 173 -14.05 5.20 -4.58
CA ASP A 173 -14.93 5.74 -5.60
C ASP A 173 -16.09 4.80 -5.97
N ALA A 174 -15.83 3.50 -5.89
CA ALA A 174 -16.80 2.46 -6.14
C ALA A 174 -17.95 2.44 -5.11
N TYR A 175 -17.77 2.99 -3.91
CA TYR A 175 -18.88 3.18 -2.97
C TYR A 175 -20.02 4.00 -3.58
N ARG A 176 -19.71 5.03 -4.37
CA ARG A 176 -20.71 5.92 -4.99
C ARG A 176 -21.15 5.45 -6.36
N ARG A 177 -20.24 4.82 -7.09
CA ARG A 177 -20.32 4.69 -8.55
C ARG A 177 -20.07 3.27 -9.07
N GLY A 178 -19.61 2.36 -8.22
CA GLY A 178 -19.13 1.03 -8.61
C GLY A 178 -17.75 1.05 -9.28
N LEU A 179 -17.07 -0.10 -9.26
CA LEU A 179 -15.81 -0.32 -9.98
C LEU A 179 -16.08 -0.38 -11.49
N TRP A 180 -15.22 0.29 -12.25
CA TRP A 180 -15.29 0.32 -13.71
C TRP A 180 -14.22 -0.61 -14.31
N PHE A 181 -14.65 -1.54 -15.15
CA PHE A 181 -13.82 -2.51 -15.85
C PHE A 181 -13.96 -2.30 -17.36
N TRP A 182 -13.42 -1.22 -17.91
CA TRP A 182 -13.49 -0.97 -19.34
C TRP A 182 -12.75 -2.06 -20.14
N PRO A 183 -13.30 -2.60 -21.24
CA PRO A 183 -14.58 -2.25 -21.88
C PRO A 183 -15.79 -3.04 -21.40
N MET A 184 -15.64 -3.96 -20.44
CA MET A 184 -16.67 -4.88 -19.95
C MET A 184 -17.83 -4.19 -19.19
N GLY A 185 -17.63 -2.97 -18.70
CA GLY A 185 -18.68 -2.18 -18.04
C GLY A 185 -18.36 -1.85 -16.59
N SER A 186 -19.38 -1.49 -15.80
CA SER A 186 -19.23 -1.16 -14.38
C SER A 186 -20.01 -2.12 -13.50
N THR A 187 -19.48 -2.39 -12.31
CA THR A 187 -20.23 -3.03 -11.23
C THR A 187 -21.25 -2.04 -10.63
N PRO A 188 -22.27 -2.52 -9.89
CA PRO A 188 -23.09 -1.66 -9.05
C PRO A 188 -22.24 -0.95 -7.96
N PRO A 189 -22.72 0.17 -7.39
CA PRO A 189 -22.09 0.78 -6.22
C PRO A 189 -21.88 -0.23 -5.09
N LEU A 190 -20.69 -0.21 -4.51
CA LEU A 190 -20.35 -1.13 -3.43
C LEU A 190 -21.09 -0.75 -2.15
N PRO A 191 -21.61 -1.71 -1.37
CA PRO A 191 -22.06 -1.44 -0.02
C PRO A 191 -20.92 -0.84 0.81
N TYR A 192 -21.23 0.12 1.69
CA TYR A 192 -20.22 0.87 2.45
C TYR A 192 -19.23 -0.03 3.20
N TRP A 193 -19.76 -1.06 3.87
CA TRP A 193 -18.93 -2.01 4.63
C TRP A 193 -18.01 -2.84 3.73
N VAL A 194 -18.41 -3.14 2.48
CA VAL A 194 -17.58 -3.85 1.50
C VAL A 194 -16.40 -2.98 1.10
N TYR A 195 -16.67 -1.73 0.70
CA TYR A 195 -15.60 -0.76 0.38
C TYR A 195 -14.60 -0.64 1.54
N LEU A 196 -15.10 -0.38 2.76
CA LEU A 196 -14.27 -0.14 3.93
C LEU A 196 -13.43 -1.37 4.26
N SER A 197 -14.02 -2.56 4.24
CA SER A 197 -13.30 -3.82 4.47
C SER A 197 -12.22 -4.04 3.42
N CYS A 198 -12.54 -3.84 2.14
CA CYS A 198 -11.57 -4.02 1.06
C CYS A 198 -10.38 -3.06 1.19
N VAL A 199 -10.61 -1.79 1.52
CA VAL A 199 -9.52 -0.81 1.71
C VAL A 199 -8.65 -1.16 2.92
N VAL A 200 -9.25 -1.60 4.03
CA VAL A 200 -8.49 -1.99 5.24
C VAL A 200 -7.72 -3.30 5.04
N ILE A 201 -8.25 -4.24 4.27
CA ILE A 201 -7.61 -5.53 3.97
C ILE A 201 -6.51 -5.38 2.91
N LEU A 202 -6.63 -4.42 1.98
CA LEU A 202 -5.69 -4.24 0.86
C LEU A 202 -4.20 -4.20 1.30
N PRO A 203 -3.78 -3.44 2.33
CA PRO A 203 -2.39 -3.46 2.80
C PRO A 203 -1.93 -4.83 3.31
N VAL A 204 -2.81 -5.64 3.91
CA VAL A 204 -2.47 -7.00 4.35
C VAL A 204 -2.11 -7.86 3.15
N ILE A 205 -2.98 -7.87 2.14
CA ILE A 205 -2.80 -8.67 0.92
C ILE A 205 -1.49 -8.27 0.22
N VAL A 206 -1.23 -6.97 0.09
CA VAL A 206 -0.04 -6.49 -0.61
C VAL A 206 1.23 -6.81 0.17
N ARG A 207 1.25 -6.64 1.50
CA ARG A 207 2.40 -7.03 2.33
C ARG A 207 2.69 -8.52 2.21
N ASP A 208 1.68 -9.36 2.38
CA ASP A 208 1.83 -10.80 2.34
C ASP A 208 2.31 -11.27 0.95
N ALA A 209 1.85 -10.61 -0.13
CA ALA A 209 2.31 -10.86 -1.48
C ALA A 209 3.79 -10.48 -1.68
N ILE A 210 4.23 -9.32 -1.18
CA ILE A 210 5.64 -8.90 -1.23
C ILE A 210 6.52 -9.91 -0.49
N GLU A 211 6.14 -10.26 0.74
CA GLU A 211 6.89 -11.25 1.54
C GLU A 211 6.96 -12.62 0.87
N ALA A 212 5.86 -13.05 0.25
CA ALA A 212 5.81 -14.33 -0.46
C ALA A 212 6.78 -14.33 -1.66
N ILE A 213 6.82 -13.24 -2.42
CA ILE A 213 7.72 -13.09 -3.57
C ILE A 213 9.19 -13.02 -3.13
N GLU A 214 9.50 -12.30 -2.06
CA GLU A 214 10.86 -12.20 -1.51
C GLU A 214 11.39 -13.53 -0.95
N LYS A 215 10.50 -14.42 -0.50
CA LYS A 215 10.85 -15.76 0.00
C LYS A 215 11.07 -16.78 -1.13
N LEU A 216 10.74 -16.46 -2.39
CA LEU A 216 10.96 -17.38 -3.50
C LEU A 216 12.48 -17.59 -3.71
N PRO A 217 12.96 -18.84 -3.78
CA PRO A 217 14.37 -19.10 -4.02
C PRO A 217 14.76 -18.61 -5.41
N VAL A 218 15.78 -17.75 -5.47
CA VAL A 218 16.34 -17.16 -6.72
C VAL A 218 16.87 -18.25 -7.68
N SER A 219 17.02 -19.49 -7.22
CA SER A 219 17.63 -20.62 -7.94
C SER A 219 16.82 -21.19 -9.11
N GLU A 220 15.64 -20.65 -9.45
CA GLU A 220 14.89 -21.09 -10.64
C GLU A 220 14.75 -19.99 -11.72
N LEU A 221 15.34 -18.81 -11.51
CA LEU A 221 15.37 -17.72 -12.49
C LEU A 221 16.75 -17.59 -13.17
N GLY A 222 17.17 -18.67 -13.83
CA GLY A 222 18.00 -18.62 -15.05
C GLY A 222 19.19 -17.66 -15.13
N THR A 223 20.05 -17.58 -14.11
CA THR A 223 21.33 -16.85 -14.20
C THR A 223 22.57 -17.74 -14.10
N ASP A 224 22.47 -19.02 -14.44
CA ASP A 224 23.66 -19.90 -14.57
C ASP A 224 24.43 -19.69 -15.89
N GLY A 225 24.07 -18.69 -16.71
CA GLY A 225 24.66 -18.47 -18.03
C GLY A 225 25.60 -17.27 -18.21
N LEU A 226 25.65 -16.30 -17.27
CA LEU A 226 26.27 -14.99 -17.57
C LEU A 226 27.31 -14.49 -16.55
N GLN A 227 27.47 -15.11 -15.39
CA GLN A 227 28.58 -14.76 -14.47
C GLN A 227 29.87 -15.56 -14.72
N GLY A 228 29.85 -16.60 -15.57
CA GLY A 228 31.02 -17.44 -15.87
C GLY A 228 31.93 -16.95 -17.00
N LYS A 229 31.55 -15.93 -17.78
CA LYS A 229 32.32 -15.49 -18.96
C LYS A 229 33.09 -14.17 -18.79
N ALA A 230 32.81 -13.37 -17.77
CA ALA A 230 33.48 -12.07 -17.57
C ALA A 230 34.84 -12.16 -16.83
N ILE A 231 35.22 -13.34 -16.32
CA ILE A 231 36.48 -13.54 -15.58
C ILE A 231 37.55 -14.24 -16.45
N GLN A 232 37.22 -14.66 -17.68
CA GLN A 232 38.13 -15.40 -18.54
C GLN A 232 38.75 -14.59 -19.69
N GLU A 233 38.45 -13.28 -19.81
CA GLU A 233 39.07 -12.37 -20.80
C GLU A 233 40.11 -11.41 -20.18
N GLN A 234 40.63 -11.69 -18.99
CA GLN A 234 41.74 -10.94 -18.37
C GLN A 234 42.93 -11.82 -17.95
N VAL A 235 43.27 -12.83 -18.76
CA VAL A 235 44.58 -13.53 -18.68
C VAL A 235 45.30 -13.42 -20.00
#